data_AF-A0A9X7B5L0-F1
#
_entry.id   AF-A0A9X7B5L0-F1
#
_cell.length_a   1.000
_cell.length_b   1.000
_cell.length_c   1.000
_cell.angle_alpha   90.00
_cell.angle_beta   90.00
_cell.angle_gamma   90.00
#
_symmetry.space_group_name_H-M   'P 1'
#
loop_
_entity.id
_entity.type
_entity.pdbx_description
1 polymer ?
#
loop_
_entity_poly.entity_id
_entity_poly.type
_entity_poly.pdbx_seq_one_letter_code
_entity_poly.pdbx_strand_id
1 'polypeptide(L)'
;MISYKLWLDGDEEFKHTELAETPGKAKYQFYRYLQDGIWEAGFKTFVKYVRCRKVRTADITCMFGDKKQFERMCELRGIKFAYRGMKVEVCGQVGIIIGSTSGLNLQVAYYSDPWASYNCHPYYETVYYDKNGNIVADYRNEVATV
;
A
#
# COMPACT_ATOMS: atom_id res chain seq x y z
N MET A 1 6.00 0.96 11.10
CA MET A 1 6.93 0.11 10.33
C MET A 1 8.14 0.91 9.86
N ILE A 2 9.24 0.25 9.55
CA ILE A 2 10.49 0.86 9.06
C ILE A 2 10.77 0.32 7.66
N SER A 3 11.18 1.19 6.75
CA SER A 3 11.65 0.79 5.42
C SER A 3 13.12 0.39 5.49
N TYR A 4 13.39 -0.83 5.06
CA TYR A 4 14.73 -1.41 4.97
C TYR A 4 15.09 -1.64 3.52
N LYS A 5 16.31 -1.25 3.14
CA LYS A 5 16.92 -1.62 1.86
C LYS A 5 17.84 -2.82 2.11
N LEU A 6 17.63 -3.90 1.38
CA LEU A 6 18.37 -5.15 1.51
C LEU A 6 19.04 -5.53 0.19
N TRP A 7 20.23 -6.11 0.29
CA TRP A 7 20.99 -6.60 -0.86
C TRP A 7 21.95 -7.71 -0.41
N LEU A 8 22.43 -8.51 -1.36
CA LEU A 8 23.42 -9.54 -1.09
C LEU A 8 24.83 -8.95 -1.11
N ASP A 9 25.71 -9.45 -0.27
CA ASP A 9 27.11 -9.05 -0.20
C ASP A 9 27.81 -9.41 -1.52
N GLY A 10 28.38 -8.42 -2.20
CA GLY A 10 28.95 -8.58 -3.54
C GLY A 10 27.99 -8.30 -4.71
N ASP A 11 26.70 -8.10 -4.45
CA ASP A 11 25.71 -7.64 -5.44
C ASP A 11 25.04 -6.35 -4.95
N GLU A 12 25.75 -5.24 -5.15
CA GLU A 12 25.22 -3.91 -4.82
C GLU A 12 24.25 -3.37 -5.87
N GLU A 13 24.09 -4.03 -7.02
CA GLU A 13 23.17 -3.59 -8.06
C GLU A 13 21.74 -4.00 -7.72
N PHE A 14 21.55 -5.22 -7.20
CA PHE A 14 20.24 -5.68 -6.76
C PHE A 14 19.89 -5.20 -5.35
N LYS A 15 19.04 -4.18 -5.24
CA LYS A 15 18.52 -3.69 -3.95
C LYS A 15 17.01 -3.90 -3.84
N HIS A 16 16.60 -4.73 -2.90
CA HIS A 16 15.20 -4.96 -2.53
C HIS A 16 14.76 -4.06 -1.38
N THR A 17 13.48 -3.70 -1.33
CA THR A 17 12.93 -2.87 -0.25
C THR A 17 11.83 -3.62 0.48
N GLU A 18 11.97 -3.72 1.80
CA GLU A 18 10.98 -4.37 2.68
C GLU A 18 10.49 -3.41 3.77
N LEU A 19 9.22 -3.58 4.14
CA LEU A 19 8.62 -2.91 5.28
C LEU A 19 8.51 -3.89 6.44
N ALA A 20 9.19 -3.57 7.55
CA ALA A 20 9.13 -4.42 8.74
C ALA A 20 9.24 -3.60 10.02
N GLU A 21 8.84 -4.19 11.14
CA GLU A 21 9.03 -3.60 12.47
C GLU A 21 10.50 -3.62 12.91
N THR A 22 11.24 -4.66 12.50
CA THR A 22 12.63 -4.88 12.90
C THR A 22 13.49 -5.29 11.70
N PRO A 23 14.82 -5.11 11.76
CA PRO A 23 15.71 -5.54 10.70
C PRO A 23 15.68 -7.06 10.49
N GLY A 24 15.46 -7.84 11.55
CA GLY A 24 15.35 -9.30 11.48
C GLY A 24 14.13 -9.76 10.69
N LYS A 25 12.98 -9.13 10.92
CA LYS A 25 11.76 -9.40 10.14
C LYS A 25 11.93 -9.04 8.67
N ALA A 26 12.55 -7.89 8.36
CA ALA A 26 12.86 -7.50 6.98
C ALA A 26 13.78 -8.51 6.27
N LYS A 27 14.84 -8.97 6.94
CA LYS A 27 15.74 -10.01 6.41
C LYS A 27 15.01 -11.33 6.14
N TYR A 28 14.09 -11.73 7.02
CA TYR A 28 13.32 -12.96 6.85
C TYR A 28 12.31 -12.88 5.68
N GLN A 29 11.66 -11.73 5.49
CA GLN A 29 10.80 -11.47 4.33
C GLN A 29 11.60 -11.49 3.03
N PHE A 30 12.75 -10.82 3.00
CA PHE A 30 13.63 -10.85 1.83
C PHE A 30 14.16 -12.25 1.52
N TYR A 31 14.52 -13.02 2.55
CA TYR A 31 14.86 -14.43 2.40
C TYR A 31 13.74 -15.22 1.72
N ARG A 32 12.50 -15.09 2.21
CA ARG A 32 11.33 -15.74 1.62
C ARG A 32 11.10 -15.34 0.17
N TYR A 33 11.28 -14.06 -0.16
CA TYR A 33 11.17 -13.56 -1.53
C TYR A 33 12.16 -14.24 -2.49
N LEU A 34 13.35 -14.59 -2.01
CA LEU A 34 14.38 -15.25 -2.80
C LEU A 34 14.26 -16.79 -2.84
N GLN A 35 13.38 -17.40 -2.04
CA GLN A 35 13.24 -18.85 -1.98
C GLN A 35 12.60 -19.47 -3.23
N ASP A 36 12.13 -18.67 -4.18
CA ASP A 36 11.60 -19.14 -5.47
C ASP A 36 12.74 -19.34 -6.51
N GLY A 37 13.73 -20.17 -6.16
CA GLY A 37 14.80 -20.60 -7.06
C GLY A 37 16.04 -19.69 -7.13
N ILE A 38 16.11 -18.63 -6.33
CA ILE A 38 17.28 -17.74 -6.24
C ILE A 38 18.18 -18.11 -5.05
N TRP A 39 17.59 -18.53 -3.92
CA TRP A 39 18.32 -18.87 -2.71
C TRP A 39 17.70 -20.07 -1.97
N GLU A 40 18.34 -21.24 -2.11
CA GLU A 40 17.89 -22.52 -1.53
C GLU A 40 18.45 -22.77 -0.12
N ALA A 41 19.54 -22.10 0.27
CA ALA A 41 20.20 -22.34 1.55
C ALA A 41 19.42 -21.74 2.73
N GLY A 42 19.42 -22.42 3.89
CA GLY A 42 18.64 -21.99 5.06
C GLY A 42 18.95 -20.56 5.57
N PHE A 43 17.97 -19.96 6.26
CA PHE A 43 18.01 -18.57 6.73
C PHE A 43 19.29 -18.19 7.51
N LYS A 44 19.84 -19.09 8.34
CA LYS A 44 21.08 -18.83 9.10
C LYS A 44 22.28 -18.55 8.19
N THR A 45 22.34 -19.22 7.05
CA THR A 45 23.37 -18.99 6.04
C THR A 45 23.09 -17.70 5.29
N PHE A 46 21.85 -17.48 4.86
CA PHE A 46 21.41 -16.26 4.21
C PHE A 46 21.79 -14.99 4.97
N VAL A 47 21.56 -14.95 6.28
CA VAL A 47 21.79 -13.75 7.11
C VAL A 47 23.25 -13.29 7.12
N LYS A 48 24.20 -14.19 6.83
CA LYS A 48 25.64 -13.85 6.73
C LYS A 48 25.95 -13.04 5.48
N TYR A 49 25.19 -13.24 4.41
CA TYR A 49 25.40 -12.60 3.11
C TYR A 49 24.44 -11.45 2.86
N VAL A 50 23.45 -11.21 3.72
CA VAL A 50 22.49 -10.12 3.53
C VAL A 50 22.93 -8.85 4.26
N ARG A 51 23.11 -7.77 3.49
CA ARG A 51 23.23 -6.42 4.00
C ARG A 51 21.84 -5.81 4.15
N CYS A 52 21.65 -5.05 5.22
CA CYS A 52 20.37 -4.41 5.52
C CYS A 52 20.63 -3.02 6.07
N ARG A 53 20.03 -2.00 5.45
CA ARG A 53 20.13 -0.61 5.87
C ARG A 53 18.75 -0.06 6.17
N LYS A 54 18.57 0.48 7.37
CA LYS A 54 17.42 1.31 7.70
C LYS A 54 17.46 2.56 6.81
N VAL A 55 16.43 2.77 6.00
CA VAL A 55 16.34 3.95 5.13
C VAL A 55 15.62 5.06 5.86
N ARG A 56 14.38 4.80 6.27
CA ARG A 56 13.51 5.76 6.94
C ARG A 56 12.41 5.02 7.69
N THR A 57 11.77 5.70 8.62
CA THR A 57 10.45 5.28 9.11
C THR A 57 9.53 5.19 7.88
N ALA A 58 8.81 4.07 7.76
CA ALA A 58 7.91 3.89 6.63
C ALA A 58 6.84 4.98 6.68
N ASP A 59 6.66 5.66 5.55
CA ASP A 59 5.60 6.63 5.34
C ASP A 59 4.54 5.98 4.44
N ILE A 60 3.27 6.29 4.64
CA ILE A 60 2.16 5.65 3.93
C ILE A 60 2.27 5.78 2.40
N THR A 61 3.03 6.76 1.90
CA THR A 61 3.35 6.91 0.47
C THR A 61 4.08 5.69 -0.12
N CYS A 62 4.71 4.82 0.68
CA CYS A 62 5.30 3.58 0.16
C CYS A 62 4.25 2.53 -0.23
N MET A 63 3.00 2.69 0.20
CA MET A 63 1.87 1.86 -0.23
C MET A 63 1.27 2.35 -1.56
N PHE A 64 1.71 3.49 -2.10
CA PHE A 64 1.12 4.05 -3.29
C PHE A 64 1.39 3.17 -4.51
N GLY A 65 0.32 2.62 -5.10
CA GLY A 65 0.36 1.81 -6.32
C GLY A 65 0.66 2.65 -7.57
N ASP A 66 0.58 2.03 -8.76
CA ASP A 66 0.90 2.70 -10.02
C ASP A 66 0.03 3.94 -10.28
N LYS A 67 0.69 5.06 -10.61
CA LYS A 67 0.02 6.35 -10.79
C LYS A 67 -0.87 6.36 -12.04
N LYS A 68 -0.37 5.85 -13.17
CA LYS A 68 -1.08 5.90 -14.46
C LYS A 68 -2.32 5.01 -14.43
N GLN A 69 -2.21 3.84 -13.81
CA GLN A 69 -3.33 2.93 -13.59
C GLN A 69 -4.41 3.57 -12.72
N PHE A 70 -4.02 4.28 -11.65
CA PHE A 70 -4.97 5.00 -10.81
C PHE A 70 -5.68 6.13 -11.57
N GLU A 71 -4.94 6.97 -12.27
CA GLU A 71 -5.49 8.07 -13.07
C GLU A 71 -6.49 7.55 -14.12
N ARG A 72 -6.12 6.50 -14.86
CA ARG A 72 -7.03 5.82 -15.81
C ARG A 72 -8.30 5.29 -15.15
N MET A 73 -8.19 4.70 -13.96
CA MET A 73 -9.36 4.22 -13.21
C MET A 73 -10.28 5.39 -12.85
N CYS A 74 -9.73 6.51 -12.35
CA CYS A 74 -10.51 7.70 -12.03
C CYS A 74 -11.23 8.27 -13.25
N GLU A 75 -10.59 8.27 -14.43
CA GLU A 75 -11.22 8.70 -15.68
C GLU A 75 -12.39 7.79 -16.07
N LEU A 76 -12.18 6.47 -16.08
CA LEU A 76 -13.20 5.49 -16.47
C LEU A 76 -14.40 5.44 -15.50
N ARG A 77 -14.15 5.76 -14.22
CA ARG A 77 -15.17 5.85 -13.18
C ARG A 77 -15.69 7.28 -12.97
N GLY A 78 -15.31 8.25 -13.79
CA GLY A 78 -15.81 9.63 -13.66
C GLY A 78 -15.53 10.30 -12.31
N ILE A 79 -14.53 9.86 -11.54
CA ILE A 79 -14.13 10.43 -10.24
C ILE A 79 -12.79 11.15 -10.34
N LYS A 80 -12.64 12.02 -11.35
CA LYS A 80 -11.37 12.76 -11.61
C LYS A 80 -10.91 13.66 -10.46
N PHE A 81 -11.79 13.95 -9.50
CA PHE A 81 -11.45 14.65 -8.27
C PHE A 81 -10.61 13.81 -7.30
N ALA A 82 -10.62 12.48 -7.43
CA ALA A 82 -9.92 11.58 -6.53
C ALA A 82 -8.41 11.55 -6.80
N TYR A 83 -7.62 11.50 -5.73
CA TYR A 83 -6.16 11.44 -5.78
C TYR A 83 -5.60 10.44 -4.77
N ARG A 84 -4.42 9.86 -5.04
CA ARG A 84 -3.71 9.02 -4.06
C ARG A 84 -3.34 9.87 -2.84
N GLY A 85 -3.66 9.39 -1.65
CA GLY A 85 -3.58 10.11 -0.39
C GLY A 85 -4.86 10.86 0.00
N MET A 86 -5.91 10.84 -0.83
CA MET A 86 -7.21 11.41 -0.46
C MET A 86 -7.84 10.61 0.67
N LYS A 87 -8.39 11.32 1.66
CA LYS A 87 -9.17 10.71 2.74
C LYS A 87 -10.49 10.20 2.18
N VAL A 88 -10.82 8.97 2.52
CA VAL A 88 -12.09 8.33 2.18
C VAL A 88 -12.66 7.62 3.40
N GLU A 89 -13.97 7.44 3.40
CA GLU A 89 -14.68 6.53 4.30
C GLU A 89 -15.41 5.51 3.44
N VAL A 90 -15.20 4.23 3.70
CA VAL A 90 -15.84 3.12 2.98
C VAL A 90 -16.49 2.21 4.00
N CYS A 91 -17.80 1.99 3.89
CA CYS A 91 -18.57 1.17 4.84
C CYS A 91 -18.33 1.60 6.32
N GLY A 92 -18.25 2.91 6.58
CA GLY A 92 -17.98 3.48 7.90
C GLY A 92 -16.52 3.39 8.38
N GLN A 93 -15.60 2.86 7.58
CA GLN A 93 -14.18 2.79 7.92
C GLN A 93 -13.38 3.88 7.20
N VAL A 94 -12.62 4.66 7.97
CA VAL A 94 -11.84 5.78 7.45
C VAL A 94 -10.44 5.33 7.03
N GLY A 95 -9.98 5.79 5.88
CA GLY A 95 -8.65 5.50 5.36
C GLY A 95 -8.20 6.51 4.31
N ILE A 96 -7.16 6.14 3.57
CA ILE A 96 -6.71 6.88 2.39
C ILE A 96 -6.63 6.00 1.16
N ILE A 97 -6.87 6.60 0.01
CA ILE A 97 -6.66 5.96 -1.29
C ILE A 97 -5.16 5.78 -1.51
N ILE A 98 -4.71 4.54 -1.72
CA ILE A 98 -3.31 4.23 -2.04
C ILE A 98 -3.13 3.85 -3.52
N GLY A 99 -4.20 3.49 -4.23
CA GLY A 99 -4.10 3.12 -5.64
C GLY A 99 -5.42 2.60 -6.21
N SER A 100 -5.32 1.78 -7.24
CA SER A 100 -6.45 1.10 -7.86
C SER A 100 -6.11 -0.35 -8.19
N THR A 101 -7.13 -1.19 -8.31
CA THR A 101 -6.98 -2.54 -8.87
C THR A 101 -7.19 -2.53 -10.39
N SER A 102 -6.78 -3.60 -11.08
CA SER A 102 -7.06 -3.79 -12.51
C SER A 102 -8.56 -3.86 -12.83
N GLY A 103 -9.38 -4.27 -11.86
CA GLY A 103 -10.85 -4.29 -11.93
C GLY A 103 -11.53 -2.94 -11.72
N LEU A 104 -10.78 -1.83 -11.81
CA LEU A 104 -11.30 -0.46 -11.68
C LEU A 104 -11.93 -0.16 -10.31
N ASN A 105 -11.36 -0.72 -9.24
CA ASN A 105 -11.74 -0.38 -7.87
C ASN A 105 -10.63 0.41 -7.16
N LEU A 106 -10.98 1.05 -6.06
CA LEU A 106 -10.00 1.69 -5.19
C LEU A 106 -9.19 0.64 -4.42
N GLN A 107 -7.92 0.96 -4.19
CA GLN A 107 -7.15 0.36 -3.10
C GLN A 107 -7.09 1.37 -1.96
N VAL A 108 -7.56 0.98 -0.78
CA VAL A 108 -7.63 1.83 0.41
C VAL A 108 -6.78 1.22 1.53
N ALA A 109 -6.00 2.05 2.20
CA ALA A 109 -5.36 1.71 3.48
C ALA A 109 -6.17 2.36 4.60
N TYR A 110 -6.80 1.55 5.46
CA TYR A 110 -7.59 2.05 6.59
C TYR A 110 -6.69 2.53 7.72
N TYR A 111 -7.12 3.54 8.48
CA TYR A 111 -6.33 4.03 9.62
C TYR A 111 -6.16 3.01 10.75
N SER A 112 -7.11 2.08 10.89
CA SER A 112 -7.02 0.96 11.82
C SER A 112 -5.99 -0.09 11.38
N ASP A 113 -5.70 -0.18 10.08
CA ASP A 113 -4.72 -1.11 9.50
C ASP A 113 -4.00 -0.46 8.29
N PRO A 114 -3.09 0.50 8.55
CA PRO A 114 -2.53 1.36 7.51
C PRO A 114 -1.52 0.66 6.59
N TRP A 115 -1.20 -0.60 6.86
CA TRP A 115 -0.22 -1.37 6.08
C TRP A 115 -0.84 -2.50 5.26
N ALA A 116 -2.17 -2.55 5.20
CA ALA A 116 -2.91 -3.42 4.32
C ALA A 116 -3.62 -2.62 3.21
N SER A 117 -3.87 -3.29 2.09
CA SER A 117 -4.59 -2.75 0.95
C SER A 117 -5.94 -3.46 0.83
N TYR A 118 -7.01 -2.69 0.88
CA TYR A 118 -8.38 -3.19 0.76
C TYR A 118 -8.98 -2.78 -0.58
N ASN A 119 -9.67 -3.72 -1.22
CA ASN A 119 -10.35 -3.50 -2.50
C ASN A 119 -11.74 -2.90 -2.24
N CYS A 120 -11.97 -1.66 -2.64
CA CYS A 120 -13.19 -0.92 -2.36
C CYS A 120 -13.84 -0.43 -3.66
N HIS A 121 -15.13 -0.72 -3.83
CA HIS A 121 -15.85 -0.23 -5.01
C HIS A 121 -16.04 1.30 -4.90
N PRO A 122 -15.74 2.10 -5.95
CA PRO A 122 -15.70 3.56 -5.83
C PRO A 122 -17.02 4.24 -5.42
N TYR A 123 -18.16 3.56 -5.60
CA TYR A 123 -19.50 4.10 -5.32
C TYR A 123 -20.29 3.30 -4.28
N TYR A 124 -19.70 2.30 -3.64
CA TYR A 124 -20.44 1.50 -2.67
C TYR A 124 -20.12 1.99 -1.27
N GLU A 125 -21.08 2.65 -0.62
CA GLU A 125 -20.94 3.13 0.77
C GLU A 125 -19.66 3.96 0.96
N THR A 126 -19.34 4.81 -0.01
CA THR A 126 -18.07 5.54 -0.07
C THR A 126 -18.28 7.05 0.02
N VAL A 127 -17.53 7.70 0.91
CA VAL A 127 -17.45 9.16 1.03
C VAL A 127 -16.04 9.61 0.71
N TYR A 128 -15.91 10.65 -0.10
CA TYR A 128 -14.63 11.26 -0.48
C TYR A 128 -14.50 12.64 0.16
N TYR A 129 -13.34 12.92 0.75
CA TYR A 129 -13.09 14.18 1.45
C TYR A 129 -11.98 15.00 0.78
N ASP A 130 -12.15 16.31 0.71
CA ASP A 130 -11.09 17.24 0.30
C ASP A 130 -10.02 17.37 1.40
N LYS A 131 -9.00 18.19 1.14
CA LYS A 131 -7.88 18.44 2.08
C LYS A 131 -8.32 19.15 3.37
N ASN A 132 -9.46 19.84 3.35
CA ASN A 132 -10.03 20.55 4.50
C ASN A 132 -11.01 19.66 5.28
N GLY A 133 -11.30 18.45 4.80
CA GLY A 133 -12.25 17.52 5.40
C GLY A 133 -13.70 17.72 4.95
N ASN A 134 -13.96 18.53 3.92
CA ASN A 134 -15.29 18.67 3.34
C ASN A 134 -15.61 17.48 2.44
N ILE A 135 -16.89 17.10 2.36
CA ILE A 135 -17.36 16.04 1.46
C ILE A 135 -17.31 16.56 0.01
N VAL A 136 -16.62 15.81 -0.85
CA VAL A 136 -16.53 16.05 -2.31
C VAL A 136 -17.53 15.18 -3.06
N ALA A 137 -17.77 13.97 -2.57
CA ALA A 137 -18.78 13.05 -3.07
C ALA A 137 -19.22 12.10 -1.96
N ASP A 138 -20.50 11.74 -1.94
CA ASP A 138 -21.11 10.81 -0.98
C ASP A 138 -21.94 9.79 -1.76
N TYR A 139 -21.59 8.51 -1.61
CA TYR A 139 -22.24 7.38 -2.26
C TYR A 139 -22.80 6.38 -1.23
N ARG A 140 -23.05 6.83 0.00
CA ARG A 140 -23.81 6.04 0.97
C ARG A 140 -25.27 5.98 0.53
N ASN A 141 -25.91 4.83 0.72
CA ASN A 141 -27.34 4.75 0.52
C ASN A 141 -28.01 5.58 1.62
N GLU A 142 -28.84 6.54 1.23
CA GLU A 142 -29.76 7.14 2.19
C GLU A 142 -30.66 6.02 2.72
N VAL A 143 -30.56 5.72 4.02
CA VAL A 143 -31.61 4.98 4.69
C VAL A 143 -32.82 5.90 4.67
N ALA A 144 -33.75 5.65 3.75
CA ALA A 144 -35.05 6.32 3.78
C ALA A 144 -35.66 6.05 5.16
N THR A 145 -35.67 7.07 6.02
CA THR A 145 -36.46 7.05 7.24
C THR A 145 -37.92 7.00 6.82
N VAL A 146 -38.50 5.80 6.90
CA VAL A 146 -39.95 5.56 6.87
C VAL A 146 -40.56 5.92 8.21
#